data_AF-A0A3M1IFA1-F1
#
_entry.id   AF-A0A3M1IFA1-F1
#
_cell.length_a   1.000
_cell.length_b   1.000
_cell.length_c   1.000
_cell.angle_alpha   90.00
_cell.angle_beta   90.00
_cell.angle_gamma   90.00
#
_symmetry.space_group_name_H-M   'P 1'
#
loop_
_entity.id
_entity.type
_entity.pdbx_description
1 polymer ?
#
loop_
_entity_poly.entity_id
_entity_poly.type
_entity_poly.pdbx_seq_one_letter_code
_entity_poly.pdbx_strand_id
1 'polypeptide(L)'
;MATPREIKKRIQAVGNTKKITKTMEMVSTAKAKKAVDRLNASKPYSDKLQEAIRTLASNATDVNHPLLKVPDSIHKVGILVITSNRGLCGGFNNNVIRLAVKTIEEYKQNGVEVDVTLMGKKAISTFKFNKMDFAEGLPGLEDNPVYEEAAQLANQYMDKFIEGEYDKVEIISTRYLNSAVQEAQIKKVLPLTLENTEEDSSSHGGGFI
;
A
#
# COMPACT_ATOMS: atom_id res chain seq x y z
N MET A 1 -6.67 0.36 -49.73
CA MET A 1 -7.93 0.05 -49.00
C MET A 1 -7.76 -1.29 -48.31
N ALA A 2 -8.21 -1.44 -47.06
CA ALA A 2 -8.12 -2.72 -46.35
C ALA A 2 -8.97 -3.78 -47.05
N THR A 3 -8.44 -4.98 -47.22
CA THR A 3 -9.14 -6.06 -47.92
C THR A 3 -10.24 -6.67 -47.04
N PRO A 4 -11.33 -7.21 -47.61
CA PRO A 4 -12.39 -7.88 -46.83
C PRO A 4 -11.86 -9.02 -45.94
N ARG A 5 -10.80 -9.70 -46.37
CA ARG A 5 -10.12 -10.76 -45.60
C ARG A 5 -9.41 -10.19 -44.36
N GLU A 6 -8.75 -9.05 -44.47
CA GLU A 6 -8.10 -8.36 -43.35
C GLU A 6 -9.13 -7.89 -42.31
N ILE A 7 -10.26 -7.34 -42.78
CA ILE A 7 -11.36 -6.93 -41.89
C ILE A 7 -11.89 -8.14 -41.10
N LYS A 8 -12.14 -9.27 -41.78
CA LYS A 8 -12.61 -10.51 -41.13
C LYS A 8 -11.61 -11.02 -40.08
N LYS A 9 -10.30 -10.99 -40.38
CA LYS A 9 -9.25 -11.34 -39.41
C LYS A 9 -9.26 -10.42 -38.19
N ARG A 10 -9.42 -9.10 -38.39
CA ARG A 10 -9.45 -8.13 -37.29
C ARG A 10 -10.67 -8.33 -36.39
N ILE A 11 -11.84 -8.63 -36.96
CA ILE A 11 -13.06 -8.95 -36.19
C ILE A 11 -12.83 -10.16 -35.30
N GLN A 12 -12.22 -11.23 -35.84
CA GLN A 12 -11.92 -12.43 -35.05
C GLN A 12 -10.91 -12.14 -33.93
N ALA A 13 -9.85 -11.38 -34.23
CA ALA A 13 -8.84 -11.00 -33.24
C ALA A 13 -9.45 -10.18 -32.09
N VAL A 14 -10.22 -9.14 -32.39
CA VAL A 14 -10.90 -8.31 -31.38
C VAL A 14 -11.94 -9.12 -30.60
N GLY A 15 -12.66 -10.03 -31.28
CA GLY A 15 -13.60 -10.94 -30.64
C GLY A 15 -12.93 -11.87 -29.62
N ASN A 16 -11.74 -12.38 -29.93
CA ASN A 16 -10.95 -13.20 -29.00
C ASN A 16 -10.44 -12.36 -27.83
N THR A 17 -9.89 -11.17 -28.07
CA THR A 17 -9.47 -10.26 -27.00
C THR A 17 -10.63 -9.93 -26.07
N LYS A 18 -11.82 -9.64 -26.60
CA LYS A 18 -13.05 -9.39 -25.81
C LYS A 18 -13.40 -10.57 -24.90
N LYS A 19 -13.28 -11.80 -25.38
CA LYS A 19 -13.54 -13.00 -24.57
C LYS A 19 -12.52 -13.13 -23.44
N ILE A 20 -11.23 -12.96 -23.74
CA ILE A 20 -10.16 -13.05 -22.75
C ILE A 20 -10.32 -11.99 -21.66
N THR A 21 -10.54 -10.73 -22.04
CA THR A 21 -10.73 -9.65 -21.07
C THR A 21 -12.00 -9.84 -20.26
N LYS A 22 -13.08 -10.37 -20.84
CA LYS A 22 -14.30 -10.70 -20.09
C LYS A 22 -14.07 -11.81 -19.06
N THR A 23 -13.30 -12.84 -19.40
CA THR A 23 -12.92 -13.88 -18.45
C THR A 23 -12.03 -13.32 -17.34
N MET A 24 -11.05 -12.47 -17.68
CA MET A 24 -10.20 -11.80 -16.69
C MET A 24 -11.00 -10.91 -15.75
N GLU A 25 -12.00 -10.18 -16.25
CA GLU A 25 -12.93 -9.39 -15.46
C GLU A 25 -13.63 -10.28 -14.42
N MET A 26 -14.28 -11.37 -14.86
CA MET A 26 -14.99 -12.29 -13.96
C MET A 26 -14.08 -12.89 -12.87
N VAL A 27 -12.87 -13.32 -13.24
CA VAL A 27 -11.90 -13.87 -12.29
C VAL A 27 -11.42 -12.81 -11.31
N SER A 28 -11.15 -11.59 -11.79
CA SER A 28 -10.68 -10.48 -10.95
C SER A 28 -11.76 -10.00 -10.00
N THR A 29 -13.03 -9.95 -10.43
CA THR A 29 -14.18 -9.63 -9.58
C THR A 29 -14.31 -10.64 -8.43
N ALA A 30 -14.19 -11.95 -8.72
CA ALA A 30 -14.24 -12.97 -7.69
C ALA A 30 -13.09 -12.83 -6.67
N LYS A 31 -11.87 -12.53 -7.14
CA LYS A 31 -10.71 -12.29 -6.26
C LYS A 31 -10.85 -11.03 -5.42
N ALA A 32 -11.31 -9.93 -6.03
CA ALA A 32 -11.53 -8.67 -5.34
C ALA A 32 -12.56 -8.83 -4.22
N LYS A 33 -13.68 -9.52 -4.49
CA LYS A 33 -14.66 -9.86 -3.46
C LYS A 33 -14.04 -10.62 -2.30
N LYS A 34 -13.27 -11.67 -2.58
CA LYS A 34 -12.57 -12.45 -1.54
C LYS A 34 -11.59 -11.60 -0.72
N ALA A 35 -10.90 -10.66 -1.35
CA ALA A 35 -9.99 -9.74 -0.66
C ALA A 35 -10.73 -8.76 0.25
N VAL A 36 -11.86 -8.20 -0.22
CA VAL A 36 -12.72 -7.31 0.57
C VAL A 36 -13.34 -8.06 1.76
N ASP A 37 -13.81 -9.29 1.55
CA ASP A 37 -14.37 -10.11 2.62
C ASP A 37 -13.33 -10.38 3.72
N ARG A 38 -12.06 -10.63 3.35
CA ARG A 38 -10.95 -10.78 4.32
C ARG A 38 -10.63 -9.48 5.05
N LEU A 39 -10.61 -8.35 4.35
CA LEU A 39 -10.41 -7.03 4.96
C LEU A 39 -11.49 -6.78 6.03
N ASN A 40 -12.76 -7.02 5.68
CA ASN A 40 -13.89 -6.85 6.58
C ASN A 40 -13.81 -7.80 7.79
N ALA A 41 -13.34 -9.03 7.61
CA ALA A 41 -13.14 -9.97 8.70
C ALA A 41 -11.99 -9.55 9.66
N SER A 42 -10.96 -8.89 9.14
CA SER A 42 -9.84 -8.38 9.96
C SER A 42 -10.17 -7.08 10.72
N LYS A 43 -11.16 -6.32 10.24
CA LYS A 43 -11.49 -5.00 10.75
C LYS A 43 -11.84 -4.97 12.26
N PRO A 44 -12.70 -5.86 12.80
CA PRO A 44 -13.02 -5.85 14.22
C PRO A 44 -11.81 -6.03 15.14
N TYR A 45 -10.80 -6.80 14.70
CA TYR A 45 -9.56 -6.98 15.44
C TYR A 45 -8.77 -5.67 15.49
N SER A 46 -8.57 -5.02 14.34
CA SER A 46 -7.86 -3.74 14.25
C SER A 46 -8.56 -2.66 15.07
N ASP A 47 -9.89 -2.54 14.97
CA ASP A 47 -10.67 -1.55 15.71
C ASP A 47 -10.55 -1.73 17.23
N LYS A 48 -10.63 -3.00 17.71
CA LYS A 48 -10.49 -3.30 19.14
C LYS A 48 -9.07 -3.10 19.66
N LEU A 49 -8.06 -3.42 18.85
CA LEU A 49 -6.66 -3.17 19.20
C LEU A 49 -6.40 -1.66 19.32
N GLN A 50 -6.93 -0.87 18.38
CA GLN A 50 -6.86 0.58 18.42
C GLN A 50 -7.57 1.15 19.65
N GLU A 51 -8.77 0.67 19.98
CA GLU A 51 -9.52 1.08 21.19
C GLU A 51 -8.73 0.79 22.48
N ALA A 52 -8.10 -0.39 22.56
CA ALA A 52 -7.26 -0.76 23.69
C ALA A 52 -6.02 0.14 23.81
N ILE A 53 -5.31 0.39 22.70
CA ILE A 53 -4.15 1.29 22.66
C ILE A 53 -4.55 2.71 23.08
N ARG A 54 -5.68 3.24 22.59
CA ARG A 54 -6.19 4.56 22.97
C ARG A 54 -6.50 4.63 24.46
N THR A 55 -7.16 3.61 25.00
CA THR A 55 -7.52 3.55 26.43
C THR A 55 -6.28 3.52 27.31
N LEU A 56 -5.23 2.81 26.89
CA LEU A 56 -3.95 2.78 27.61
C LEU A 56 -3.23 4.13 27.52
N ALA A 57 -3.17 4.72 26.33
CA ALA A 57 -2.52 6.01 26.11
C ALA A 57 -3.23 7.17 26.84
N SER A 58 -4.56 7.15 26.96
CA SER A 58 -5.31 8.19 27.67
C SER A 58 -5.21 8.12 29.19
N ASN A 59 -4.97 6.93 29.75
CA ASN A 59 -4.94 6.71 31.20
C ASN A 59 -3.52 6.77 31.80
N ALA A 60 -2.50 6.69 30.98
CA ALA A 60 -1.13 6.71 31.45
C ALA A 60 -0.55 8.13 31.30
N THR A 61 -0.37 8.80 32.44
CA THR A 61 0.13 10.17 32.56
C THR A 61 1.61 10.34 32.16
N ASP A 62 2.35 9.24 31.98
CA ASP A 62 3.79 9.25 31.72
C ASP A 62 4.21 8.03 30.86
N VAL A 63 3.60 7.87 29.67
CA VAL A 63 3.95 6.75 28.76
C VAL A 63 5.26 7.07 28.03
N ASN A 64 6.38 6.62 28.60
CA ASN A 64 7.66 6.62 27.90
C ASN A 64 7.84 5.30 27.13
N HIS A 65 7.26 5.21 25.93
CA HIS A 65 7.43 4.07 25.03
C HIS A 65 8.18 4.50 23.76
N PRO A 66 9.21 3.76 23.31
CA PRO A 66 9.98 4.11 22.11
C PRO A 66 9.13 4.44 20.89
N LEU A 67 8.10 3.64 20.60
CA LEU A 67 7.21 3.83 19.44
C LEU A 67 6.27 5.04 19.51
N LEU A 68 6.08 5.63 20.70
CA LEU A 68 5.29 6.85 20.90
C LEU A 68 6.17 8.10 20.88
N LYS A 69 7.49 7.94 20.93
CA LYS A 69 8.43 9.05 20.93
C LYS A 69 8.43 9.72 19.56
N VAL A 70 7.94 10.95 19.51
CA VAL A 70 8.05 11.80 18.32
C VAL A 70 9.42 12.47 18.34
N PRO A 71 10.30 12.22 17.36
CA PRO A 71 11.60 12.86 17.32
C PRO A 71 11.49 14.36 16.95
N ASP A 72 12.39 15.18 17.49
CA ASP A 72 12.40 16.63 17.26
C ASP A 72 12.75 17.01 15.81
N SER A 73 13.49 16.12 15.13
CA SER A 73 13.88 16.27 13.73
C SER A 73 13.96 14.91 13.05
N ILE A 74 13.61 14.87 11.77
CA ILE A 74 13.58 13.64 10.96
C ILE A 74 14.82 13.65 10.08
N HIS A 75 15.73 12.72 10.32
CA HIS A 75 16.95 12.54 9.52
C HIS A 75 16.80 11.40 8.54
N LYS A 76 16.11 10.31 8.93
CA LYS A 76 15.91 9.15 8.06
C LYS A 76 14.49 8.59 8.14
N VAL A 77 13.90 8.32 6.98
CA VAL A 77 12.53 7.79 6.84
C VAL A 77 12.54 6.41 6.18
N GLY A 78 11.90 5.43 6.81
CA GLY A 78 11.59 4.14 6.19
C GLY A 78 10.28 4.22 5.40
N ILE A 79 10.32 3.94 4.10
CA ILE A 79 9.14 3.95 3.21
C ILE A 79 8.91 2.56 2.63
N LEU A 80 7.74 1.99 2.89
CA LEU A 80 7.27 0.77 2.23
C LEU A 80 6.32 1.13 1.08
N VAL A 81 6.69 0.80 -0.16
CA VAL A 81 5.85 1.02 -1.35
C VAL A 81 5.20 -0.29 -1.77
N ILE A 82 3.87 -0.37 -1.70
CA ILE A 82 3.12 -1.60 -2.02
C ILE A 82 2.42 -1.48 -3.37
N THR A 83 2.80 -2.35 -4.30
CA THR A 83 2.20 -2.47 -5.64
C THR A 83 1.81 -3.91 -5.96
N SER A 84 1.08 -4.11 -7.05
CA SER A 84 0.72 -5.46 -7.47
C SER A 84 1.84 -6.16 -8.25
N ASN A 85 1.75 -7.48 -8.32
CA ASN A 85 2.66 -8.29 -9.12
C ASN A 85 2.29 -8.32 -10.62
N ARG A 86 1.04 -7.98 -10.95
CA ARG A 86 0.46 -8.12 -12.30
C ARG A 86 0.10 -6.77 -12.92
N GLY A 87 -0.06 -6.73 -14.24
CA GLY A 87 -0.51 -5.54 -14.98
C GLY A 87 -2.01 -5.52 -15.20
N LEU A 88 -2.45 -4.76 -16.23
CA LEU A 88 -3.86 -4.67 -16.67
C LEU A 88 -4.82 -4.13 -15.58
N CYS A 89 -4.33 -3.23 -14.73
CA CYS A 89 -5.03 -2.68 -13.57
C CYS A 89 -5.27 -1.16 -13.68
N GLY A 90 -5.26 -0.61 -14.90
CA GLY A 90 -5.38 0.83 -15.12
C GLY A 90 -4.32 1.64 -14.36
N GLY A 91 -4.77 2.66 -13.63
CA GLY A 91 -3.91 3.57 -12.87
C GLY A 91 -3.38 3.04 -11.54
N PHE A 92 -3.83 1.88 -11.04
CA PHE A 92 -3.55 1.37 -9.69
C PHE A 92 -2.06 1.46 -9.30
N ASN A 93 -1.17 0.77 -10.03
CA ASN A 93 0.26 0.79 -9.74
C ASN A 93 0.91 2.15 -10.03
N ASN A 94 0.50 2.81 -11.12
CA ASN A 94 1.10 4.08 -11.53
C ASN A 94 0.79 5.20 -10.54
N ASN A 95 -0.38 5.20 -9.92
CA ASN A 95 -0.77 6.18 -8.90
C ASN A 95 0.12 6.04 -7.66
N VAL A 96 0.32 4.81 -7.17
CA VAL A 96 1.21 4.53 -6.03
C VAL A 96 2.65 4.90 -6.34
N ILE A 97 3.17 4.51 -7.52
CA ILE A 97 4.54 4.80 -7.90
C ILE A 97 4.77 6.31 -8.04
N ARG A 98 3.83 7.05 -8.66
CA ARG A 98 3.93 8.51 -8.78
C ARG A 98 3.94 9.19 -7.42
N LEU A 99 3.08 8.75 -6.51
CA LEU A 99 3.06 9.26 -5.14
C LEU A 99 4.39 8.98 -4.43
N ALA A 100 4.89 7.74 -4.52
CA ALA A 100 6.16 7.34 -3.91
C ALA A 100 7.34 8.17 -4.43
N VAL A 101 7.47 8.33 -5.75
CA VAL A 101 8.56 9.13 -6.34
C VAL A 101 8.49 10.58 -5.86
N LYS A 102 7.30 11.19 -5.88
CA LYS A 102 7.11 12.57 -5.38
C LYS A 102 7.53 12.70 -3.91
N THR A 103 7.08 11.78 -3.06
CA THR A 103 7.41 11.78 -1.63
C THR A 103 8.91 11.58 -1.38
N ILE A 104 9.55 10.66 -2.10
CA ILE A 104 11.00 10.44 -1.99
C ILE A 104 11.77 11.70 -2.40
N GLU A 105 11.38 12.35 -3.49
CA GLU A 105 11.99 13.60 -3.95
C GLU A 105 11.82 14.73 -2.93
N GLU A 106 10.63 14.88 -2.35
CA GLU A 106 10.34 15.87 -1.30
C GLU A 106 11.23 15.68 -0.06
N TYR A 107 11.42 14.44 0.42
CA TYR A 107 12.33 14.18 1.53
C TYR A 107 13.79 14.49 1.17
N LYS A 108 14.25 14.06 -0.01
CA LYS A 108 15.62 14.34 -0.47
C LYS A 108 15.90 15.84 -0.61
N GLN A 109 14.93 16.62 -1.09
CA GLN A 109 15.05 18.08 -1.19
C GLN A 109 15.19 18.77 0.18
N ASN A 110 14.59 18.18 1.21
CA ASN A 110 14.70 18.65 2.59
C ASN A 110 15.94 18.10 3.32
N GLY A 111 16.83 17.39 2.63
CA GLY A 111 18.04 16.80 3.22
C GLY A 111 17.77 15.57 4.09
N VAL A 112 16.60 14.96 3.98
CA VAL A 112 16.20 13.76 4.74
C VAL A 112 16.56 12.51 3.95
N GLU A 113 17.24 11.57 4.58
CA GLU A 113 17.54 10.27 4.00
C GLU A 113 16.28 9.40 3.89
N VAL A 114 16.17 8.63 2.81
CA VAL A 114 15.01 7.79 2.56
C VAL A 114 15.47 6.36 2.29
N ASP A 115 14.98 5.45 3.12
CA ASP A 115 15.17 4.02 2.95
C ASP A 115 13.90 3.40 2.37
N VAL A 116 13.96 2.95 1.11
CA VAL A 116 12.79 2.51 0.37
C VAL A 116 12.79 0.99 0.22
N THR A 117 11.74 0.35 0.73
CA THR A 117 11.44 -1.06 0.46
C THR A 117 10.29 -1.15 -0.52
N LEU A 118 10.49 -1.90 -1.59
CA LEU A 118 9.49 -2.11 -2.64
C LEU A 118 8.84 -3.47 -2.47
N MET A 119 7.53 -3.49 -2.27
CA MET A 119 6.73 -4.70 -2.30
C MET A 119 5.94 -4.77 -3.61
N GLY A 120 6.16 -5.84 -4.37
CA GLY A 120 5.47 -6.09 -5.64
C GLY A 120 6.35 -5.89 -6.87
N LYS A 121 6.18 -6.79 -7.84
CA LYS A 121 7.00 -6.81 -9.06
C LYS A 121 6.90 -5.51 -9.89
N LYS A 122 5.78 -4.79 -9.80
CA LYS A 122 5.58 -3.55 -10.59
C LYS A 122 6.40 -2.38 -10.06
N ALA A 123 6.45 -2.17 -8.74
CA ALA A 123 7.36 -1.19 -8.15
C ALA A 123 8.82 -1.53 -8.49
N ILE A 124 9.25 -2.77 -8.22
CA ILE A 124 10.63 -3.22 -8.46
C ILE A 124 11.04 -3.00 -9.92
N SER A 125 10.19 -3.43 -10.87
CA SER A 125 10.48 -3.27 -12.29
C SER A 125 10.60 -1.81 -12.70
N THR A 126 9.73 -0.93 -12.18
CA THR A 126 9.74 0.50 -12.54
C THR A 126 10.95 1.22 -11.95
N PHE A 127 11.28 0.95 -10.68
CA PHE A 127 12.46 1.54 -10.02
C PHE A 127 13.75 1.11 -10.71
N LYS A 128 13.90 -0.18 -11.03
CA LYS A 128 15.05 -0.68 -11.80
C LYS A 128 15.15 -0.05 -13.19
N PHE A 129 14.04 0.05 -13.91
CA PHE A 129 14.02 0.66 -15.25
C PHE A 129 14.42 2.14 -15.22
N ASN A 130 13.95 2.88 -14.21
CA ASN A 130 14.26 4.30 -14.03
C ASN A 130 15.60 4.55 -13.30
N LYS A 131 16.35 3.50 -12.93
CA LYS A 131 17.60 3.59 -12.16
C LYS A 131 17.44 4.37 -10.84
N MET A 132 16.31 4.17 -10.16
CA MET A 132 16.07 4.74 -8.84
C MET A 132 16.54 3.77 -7.76
N ASP A 133 17.22 4.30 -6.75
CA ASP A 133 17.71 3.52 -5.62
C ASP A 133 16.55 3.06 -4.72
N PHE A 134 16.69 1.83 -4.20
CA PHE A 134 15.83 1.24 -3.17
C PHE A 134 16.67 0.23 -2.39
N ALA A 135 16.43 0.07 -1.10
CA ALA A 135 17.24 -0.82 -0.26
C ALA A 135 16.87 -2.28 -0.45
N GLU A 136 15.56 -2.58 -0.52
CA GLU A 136 15.08 -3.94 -0.64
C GLU A 136 13.89 -4.05 -1.59
N GLY A 137 13.86 -5.14 -2.38
CA GLY A 137 12.78 -5.44 -3.30
C GLY A 137 12.19 -6.81 -3.01
N LEU A 138 10.99 -6.83 -2.42
CA LEU A 138 10.26 -8.04 -2.09
C LEU A 138 9.27 -8.38 -3.22
N PRO A 139 9.33 -9.58 -3.82
CA PRO A 139 8.26 -10.04 -4.68
C PRO A 139 6.98 -10.05 -3.84
N GLY A 140 5.98 -9.26 -4.26
CA GLY A 140 4.82 -8.99 -3.42
C GLY A 140 4.06 -10.26 -3.07
N LEU A 141 3.29 -10.20 -1.98
CA LEU A 141 2.50 -11.32 -1.49
C LEU A 141 1.58 -11.87 -2.59
N GLU A 142 1.37 -13.19 -2.59
CA GLU A 142 0.38 -13.82 -3.47
C GLU A 142 -1.05 -13.38 -3.11
N ASP A 143 -2.06 -13.86 -3.84
CA ASP A 143 -3.47 -13.50 -3.62
C ASP A 143 -4.02 -13.92 -2.23
N ASN A 144 -3.17 -14.47 -1.35
CA ASN A 144 -3.50 -14.85 0.01
C ASN A 144 -2.36 -14.48 0.98
N PRO A 145 -2.21 -13.19 1.33
CA PRO A 145 -1.20 -12.77 2.29
C PRO A 145 -1.45 -13.42 3.65
N VAL A 146 -0.39 -13.90 4.31
CA VAL A 146 -0.46 -14.49 5.65
C VAL A 146 0.03 -13.46 6.67
N TYR A 147 -0.58 -13.45 7.86
CA TYR A 147 -0.24 -12.53 8.94
C TYR A 147 1.25 -12.60 9.33
N GLU A 148 1.82 -13.80 9.37
CA GLU A 148 3.21 -14.04 9.77
C GLU A 148 4.21 -13.27 8.89
N GLU A 149 3.99 -13.23 7.58
CA GLU A 149 4.85 -12.49 6.62
C GLU A 149 4.75 -10.98 6.86
N ALA A 150 3.55 -10.48 7.13
CA ALA A 150 3.34 -9.07 7.45
C ALA A 150 3.96 -8.70 8.81
N ALA A 151 3.86 -9.58 9.80
CA ALA A 151 4.41 -9.38 11.14
C ALA A 151 5.93 -9.34 11.12
N GLN A 152 6.58 -10.21 10.33
CA GLN A 152 8.04 -10.18 10.14
C GLN A 152 8.51 -8.84 9.58
N LEU A 153 7.86 -8.34 8.52
CA LEU A 153 8.20 -7.05 7.94
C LEU A 153 7.93 -5.90 8.93
N ALA A 154 6.80 -5.94 9.63
CA ALA A 154 6.47 -4.93 10.64
C ALA A 154 7.52 -4.87 11.77
N ASN A 155 7.97 -6.02 12.26
CA ASN A 155 9.01 -6.10 13.29
C ASN A 155 10.32 -5.48 12.82
N GLN A 156 10.75 -5.73 11.57
CA GLN A 156 11.96 -5.11 11.03
C GLN A 156 11.90 -3.58 11.03
N TYR A 157 10.77 -2.99 10.63
CA TYR A 157 10.59 -1.53 10.70
C TYR A 157 10.56 -1.02 12.14
N MET A 158 9.94 -1.78 13.04
CA MET A 158 9.82 -1.44 14.44
C MET A 158 11.18 -1.46 15.14
N ASP A 159 12.00 -2.48 14.89
CA ASP A 159 13.34 -2.64 15.45
C ASP A 159 14.24 -1.48 15.00
N LYS A 160 14.26 -1.18 13.69
CA LYS A 160 15.00 -0.03 13.14
C LYS A 160 14.57 1.32 13.71
N PHE A 161 13.28 1.48 14.00
CA PHE A 161 12.77 2.68 14.65
C PHE A 161 13.22 2.76 16.12
N ILE A 162 13.14 1.65 16.87
CA ILE A 162 13.56 1.58 18.28
C ILE A 162 15.08 1.83 18.42
N GLU A 163 15.87 1.30 17.49
CA GLU A 163 17.32 1.50 17.42
C GLU A 163 17.71 2.94 17.02
N GLY A 164 16.75 3.76 16.59
CA GLY A 164 16.98 5.13 16.14
C GLY A 164 17.56 5.23 14.72
N GLU A 165 17.50 4.14 13.93
CA GLU A 165 17.86 4.19 12.51
C GLU A 165 16.79 4.93 11.71
N TYR A 166 15.51 4.75 12.05
CA TYR A 166 14.39 5.48 11.44
C TYR A 166 13.73 6.42 12.45
N ASP A 167 13.57 7.67 12.05
CA ASP A 167 12.79 8.67 12.81
C ASP A 167 11.30 8.64 12.43
N LYS A 168 10.97 8.00 11.30
CA LYS A 168 9.61 7.93 10.77
C LYS A 168 9.44 6.73 9.84
N VAL A 169 8.27 6.10 9.87
CA VAL A 169 7.91 4.99 8.96
C VAL A 169 6.58 5.28 8.27
N GLU A 170 6.58 5.19 6.94
CA GLU A 170 5.40 5.42 6.09
C GLU A 170 5.15 4.25 5.13
N ILE A 171 3.87 3.97 4.86
CA ILE A 171 3.44 3.00 3.85
C ILE A 171 2.72 3.74 2.73
N ILE A 172 3.20 3.58 1.50
CA ILE A 172 2.57 4.13 0.30
C ILE A 172 1.85 2.99 -0.42
N SER A 173 0.52 3.04 -0.44
CA SER A 173 -0.32 1.96 -0.97
C SER A 173 -1.63 2.51 -1.51
N THR A 174 -2.45 1.64 -2.11
CA THR A 174 -3.79 2.03 -2.55
C THR A 174 -4.82 1.83 -1.44
N ARG A 175 -5.55 2.89 -1.09
CA ARG A 175 -6.77 2.84 -0.29
C ARG A 175 -7.93 2.37 -1.16
N TYR A 176 -8.58 1.30 -0.74
CA TYR A 176 -9.84 0.87 -1.33
C TYR A 176 -11.00 1.60 -0.65
N LEU A 177 -11.71 2.46 -1.38
CA LEU A 177 -12.95 3.10 -0.90
C LEU A 177 -14.17 2.33 -1.39
N ASN A 178 -14.24 2.11 -2.70
CA ASN A 178 -15.28 1.28 -3.31
C ASN A 178 -14.76 0.70 -4.65
N SER A 179 -15.61 -0.04 -5.36
CA SER A 179 -15.24 -0.71 -6.61
C SER A 179 -14.82 0.27 -7.72
N ALA A 180 -15.29 1.52 -7.68
CA ALA A 180 -14.97 2.55 -8.65
C ALA A 180 -13.82 3.48 -8.20
N VAL A 181 -13.69 3.72 -6.89
CA VAL A 181 -12.75 4.70 -6.33
C VAL A 181 -11.65 4.01 -5.53
N GLN A 182 -10.43 4.18 -6.03
CA GLN A 182 -9.20 3.63 -5.46
C GLN A 182 -8.12 4.70 -5.55
N GLU A 183 -7.56 5.09 -4.40
CA GLU A 183 -6.68 6.25 -4.30
C GLU A 183 -5.34 5.84 -3.70
N ALA A 184 -4.24 6.33 -4.27
CA ALA A 184 -2.94 6.14 -3.66
C ALA A 184 -2.84 7.07 -2.44
N GLN A 185 -2.44 6.51 -1.30
CA GLN A 185 -2.30 7.23 -0.05
C GLN A 185 -0.95 6.92 0.62
N ILE A 186 -0.52 7.84 1.47
CA ILE A 186 0.60 7.65 2.39
C ILE A 186 -0.02 7.44 3.77
N LYS A 187 0.21 6.28 4.38
CA LYS A 187 -0.18 5.99 5.76
C LYS A 187 1.05 6.10 6.66
N LYS A 188 1.00 6.99 7.64
CA LYS A 188 2.03 7.09 8.68
C LYS A 188 1.81 5.95 9.69
N VAL A 189 2.85 5.17 9.95
CA VAL A 189 2.76 4.01 10.86
C VAL A 189 3.50 4.28 12.15
N LEU A 190 4.73 4.82 12.05
CA LEU A 190 5.54 5.23 13.19
C LEU A 190 6.03 6.68 13.00
N PRO A 191 6.13 7.46 14.08
CA PRO A 191 5.69 7.17 15.45
C PRO A 191 4.16 7.01 15.55
N LEU A 192 3.71 6.24 16.55
CA LEU A 192 2.30 6.09 16.85
C LEU A 192 1.78 7.41 17.44
N THR A 193 0.84 8.07 16.76
CA THR A 193 0.14 9.24 17.28
C THR A 193 -1.32 8.89 17.53
N LEU A 194 -1.97 9.60 18.46
CA LEU A 194 -3.40 9.42 18.74
C LEU A 194 -4.24 9.72 17.48
N GLU A 195 -3.81 10.66 16.64
CA GLU A 195 -4.42 11.00 15.34
C GLU A 195 -4.28 9.89 14.29
N ASN A 196 -3.14 9.18 14.22
CA ASN A 196 -2.96 8.03 13.32
C ASN A 196 -3.98 6.92 13.61
N THR A 197 -4.59 6.95 14.80
CA THR A 197 -5.63 6.00 15.20
C THR A 197 -7.02 6.44 14.74
N GLU A 198 -7.26 7.74 14.51
CA GLU A 198 -8.59 8.30 14.19
C GLU A 198 -8.98 8.18 12.71
N GLU A 199 -8.04 8.32 11.78
CA GLU A 199 -8.30 8.25 10.33
C GLU A 199 -8.86 6.88 9.88
N ASP A 200 -8.60 5.82 10.63
CA ASP A 200 -9.18 4.49 10.41
C ASP A 200 -10.62 4.39 10.95
N SER A 201 -11.10 5.33 11.78
CA SER A 201 -12.44 5.30 12.39
C SER A 201 -13.43 6.29 11.76
N SER A 202 -12.99 7.49 11.38
CA SER A 202 -13.87 8.61 11.00
C SER A 202 -14.30 8.65 9.53
N SER A 203 -13.57 8.00 8.61
CA SER A 203 -13.94 7.98 7.18
C SER A 203 -14.97 6.90 6.80
N HIS A 204 -15.44 6.10 7.76
CA HIS A 204 -16.16 4.86 7.49
C HIS A 204 -17.69 4.97 7.56
N GLY A 205 -18.21 6.19 7.74
CA GLY A 205 -19.64 6.52 7.66
C GLY A 205 -20.09 6.83 6.23
N GLY A 206 -19.90 5.88 5.30
CA GLY A 206 -20.32 6.03 3.91
C GLY A 206 -20.95 4.74 3.40
N GLY A 207 -22.05 4.32 4.02
CA GLY A 207 -22.87 3.24 3.49
C GLY A 207 -23.51 3.68 2.18
N PHE A 208 -23.09 3.07 1.07
CA PHE A 208 -23.90 3.00 -0.13
C PHE A 208 -23.79 1.59 -0.69
N ILE A 209 -24.84 0.83 -0.38
CA ILE A 209 -25.38 -0.24 -1.24
C ILE A 209 -25.87 0.43 -2.52
#